data_AF-S9VNC3-F1
#
_entry.id   AF-S9VNC3-F1
#
_cell.length_a   1.000
_cell.length_b   1.000
_cell.length_c   1.000
_cell.angle_alpha   90.00
_cell.angle_beta   90.00
_cell.angle_gamma   90.00
#
_symmetry.space_group_name_H-M   'P 1'
#
loop_
_entity.id
_entity.type
_entity.pdbx_description
1 polymer ?
#
loop_
_entity_poly.entity_id
_entity_poly.type
_entity_poly.pdbx_seq_one_letter_code
_entity_poly.pdbx_strand_id
1 'polypeptide(L)'
;MSTKSSKEVLQKKLHEKIENFRSQRKIPKDTDRKALIQARKEKAEARAQAKKKAKEAARQSEQRKKSELQAASEDKNLESSEHASNSAKETPDITFGTLLLGEDKFTNGQLKKSSKRKGPTDVYGAMKHLEAKRARIEKYDEEKKKQIEESDTWHRVLLQAEGKKLQDNEKLLKKTMKRKEKEKKKSSIAWKERHKSVQQGLALRQKKRQENLQKRRDSKKSTKKSGKKSDKKSKKPKPSKKK
;
A
#
# COMPACT_ATOMS: atom_id res chain seq x y z
N MET A 1 -3.86 2.16 62.24
CA MET A 1 -2.66 2.02 61.38
C MET A 1 -2.89 1.18 60.09
N SER A 2 -4.10 1.13 59.51
CA SER A 2 -4.44 0.14 58.46
C SER A 2 -4.34 0.62 56.99
N THR A 3 -4.06 1.90 56.73
CA THR A 3 -4.13 2.48 55.36
C THR A 3 -2.82 2.36 54.57
N LYS A 4 -1.67 2.20 55.24
CA LYS A 4 -0.36 2.05 54.58
C LYS A 4 -0.19 0.69 53.89
N SER A 5 -0.65 -0.40 54.53
CA SER A 5 -0.57 -1.74 53.91
C SER A 5 -1.46 -1.88 52.68
N SER A 6 -2.63 -1.25 52.66
CA SER A 6 -3.52 -1.21 51.49
C SER A 6 -2.86 -0.56 50.26
N LYS A 7 -2.11 0.54 50.49
CA LYS A 7 -1.36 1.23 49.43
C LYS A 7 -0.21 0.37 48.89
N GLU A 8 0.52 -0.30 49.78
CA GLU A 8 1.61 -1.21 49.39
C GLU A 8 1.10 -2.42 48.60
N VAL A 9 -0.06 -2.99 48.99
CA VAL A 9 -0.72 -4.07 48.25
C VAL A 9 -1.16 -3.61 46.86
N LEU A 10 -1.69 -2.40 46.72
CA LEU A 10 -2.05 -1.81 45.43
C LEU A 10 -0.82 -1.56 44.54
N GLN A 11 0.29 -1.08 45.14
CA GLN A 11 1.54 -0.87 44.43
C GLN A 11 2.15 -2.19 43.94
N LYS A 12 2.11 -3.26 44.75
CA LYS A 12 2.54 -4.61 44.34
C LYS A 12 1.72 -5.15 43.17
N LYS A 13 0.38 -5.09 43.27
CA LYS A 13 -0.52 -5.49 42.17
C LYS A 13 -0.30 -4.68 40.89
N LEU A 14 -0.02 -3.38 41.01
CA LEU A 14 0.31 -2.52 39.87
C LEU A 14 1.64 -2.95 39.23
N HIS A 15 2.68 -3.20 40.03
CA HIS A 15 3.97 -3.65 39.53
C HIS A 15 3.89 -5.02 38.86
N GLU A 16 3.23 -6.00 39.45
CA GLU A 16 2.97 -7.30 38.82
C GLU A 16 2.26 -7.17 37.47
N LYS A 17 1.24 -6.30 37.39
CA LYS A 17 0.52 -6.05 36.14
C LYS A 17 1.40 -5.38 35.08
N ILE A 18 2.27 -4.45 35.48
CA ILE A 18 3.24 -3.82 34.59
C ILE A 18 4.27 -4.84 34.11
N GLU A 19 4.78 -5.71 34.97
CA GLU A 19 5.72 -6.78 34.61
C GLU A 19 5.10 -7.78 33.64
N ASN A 20 3.84 -8.19 33.87
CA ASN A 20 3.10 -9.06 32.95
C ASN A 20 2.97 -8.44 31.56
N PHE A 21 2.73 -7.13 31.45
CA PHE A 21 2.73 -6.46 30.15
C PHE A 21 4.13 -6.27 29.56
N ARG A 22 5.20 -6.21 30.36
CA ARG A 22 6.58 -6.14 29.86
C ARG A 22 7.04 -7.50 29.33
N SER A 23 6.73 -8.60 30.03
CA SER A 23 7.05 -9.96 29.61
C SER A 23 6.29 -10.36 28.34
N GLN A 24 5.00 -10.01 28.22
CA GLN A 24 4.21 -10.19 26.99
C GLN A 24 4.83 -9.46 25.78
N ARG A 25 5.47 -8.31 26.02
CA ARG A 25 6.15 -7.52 24.99
C ARG A 25 7.63 -7.91 24.80
N LYS A 26 8.10 -8.93 25.53
CA LYS A 26 9.51 -9.39 25.55
C LYS A 26 10.51 -8.24 25.75
N ILE A 27 10.16 -7.28 26.62
CA ILE A 27 11.03 -6.16 26.96
C ILE A 27 11.93 -6.62 28.13
N PRO A 28 13.26 -6.58 28.00
CA PRO A 28 14.18 -6.94 29.09
C PRO A 28 14.00 -6.03 30.31
N LYS A 29 14.15 -6.59 31.52
CA LYS A 29 13.85 -5.92 32.80
C LYS A 29 14.87 -4.83 33.16
N ASP A 30 16.15 -5.03 32.84
CA ASP A 30 17.25 -4.17 33.29
C ASP A 30 18.00 -3.57 32.11
N THR A 31 17.50 -2.44 31.60
CA THR A 31 18.29 -1.60 30.71
C THR A 31 18.17 -0.17 31.16
N ASP A 32 19.29 0.43 31.55
CA ASP A 32 19.37 1.85 31.84
C ASP A 32 18.77 2.64 30.68
N ARG A 33 17.78 3.48 31.00
CA ARG A 33 17.06 4.30 30.01
C ARG A 33 18.03 5.10 29.14
N LYS A 34 19.17 5.52 29.71
CA LYS A 34 20.25 6.24 29.02
C LYS A 34 20.96 5.34 27.99
N ALA A 35 21.33 4.12 28.36
CA ALA A 35 21.97 3.15 27.46
C ALA A 35 21.04 2.75 26.29
N LEU A 36 19.74 2.61 26.53
CA LEU A 36 18.74 2.37 25.48
C LEU A 36 18.64 3.50 24.45
N ILE A 37 18.76 4.76 24.92
CA ILE A 37 18.71 5.94 24.06
C ILE A 37 19.99 6.03 23.23
N GLN A 38 21.16 5.74 23.84
CA GLN A 38 22.45 5.69 23.14
C GLN A 38 22.47 4.59 22.07
N ALA A 39 22.08 3.37 22.40
CA ALA A 39 22.00 2.26 21.43
C ALA A 39 21.03 2.57 20.27
N ARG A 40 19.95 3.32 20.52
CA ARG A 40 19.05 3.80 19.46
C ARG A 40 19.70 4.85 18.57
N LYS A 41 20.47 5.78 19.14
CA LYS A 41 21.19 6.81 18.38
C LYS A 41 22.28 6.17 17.51
N GLU A 42 23.10 5.30 18.07
CA GLU A 42 24.15 4.56 17.34
C GLU A 42 23.55 3.73 16.19
N LYS A 43 22.44 3.02 16.43
CA LYS A 43 21.76 2.27 15.37
C LYS A 43 21.16 3.16 14.29
N ALA A 44 20.69 4.36 14.64
CA ALA A 44 20.19 5.33 13.68
C ALA A 44 21.33 5.93 12.84
N GLU A 45 22.46 6.25 13.47
CA GLU A 45 23.67 6.76 12.83
C GLU A 45 24.28 5.71 11.89
N ALA A 46 24.40 4.45 12.32
CA ALA A 46 24.86 3.36 11.47
C ALA A 46 23.98 3.17 10.22
N ARG A 47 22.64 3.29 10.37
CA ARG A 47 21.71 3.25 9.23
C ARG A 47 21.86 4.45 8.31
N ALA A 48 22.07 5.64 8.85
CA ALA A 48 22.30 6.85 8.07
C ALA A 48 23.61 6.75 7.27
N GLN A 49 24.68 6.26 7.89
CA GLN A 49 25.97 6.02 7.24
C GLN A 49 25.86 4.94 6.14
N ALA A 50 25.20 3.81 6.41
CA ALA A 50 24.98 2.77 5.41
C ALA A 50 24.17 3.30 4.20
N LYS A 51 23.16 4.15 4.45
CA LYS A 51 22.38 4.78 3.39
C LYS A 51 23.20 5.78 2.55
N LYS A 52 24.09 6.55 3.19
CA LYS A 52 25.03 7.44 2.48
C LYS A 52 26.00 6.65 1.60
N LYS A 53 26.65 5.62 2.16
CA LYS A 53 27.57 4.73 1.44
C LYS A 53 26.88 4.04 0.25
N ALA A 54 25.65 3.56 0.41
CA ALA A 54 24.89 2.97 -0.68
C ALA A 54 24.55 3.97 -1.80
N LYS A 55 24.24 5.22 -1.44
CA LYS A 55 23.97 6.30 -2.42
C LYS A 55 25.24 6.70 -3.18
N GLU A 56 26.37 6.77 -2.50
CA GLU A 56 27.68 7.06 -3.10
C GLU A 56 28.11 5.93 -4.06
N ALA A 57 27.98 4.67 -3.64
CA ALA A 57 28.25 3.51 -4.49
C ALA A 57 27.34 3.48 -5.74
N ALA A 58 26.06 3.81 -5.59
CA ALA A 58 25.14 3.92 -6.73
C ALA A 58 25.59 5.03 -7.70
N ARG A 59 25.92 6.23 -7.19
CA ARG A 59 26.39 7.36 -8.01
C ARG A 59 27.69 7.04 -8.75
N GLN A 60 28.64 6.36 -8.10
CA GLN A 60 29.88 5.91 -8.74
C GLN A 60 29.60 4.87 -9.84
N SER A 61 28.66 3.94 -9.62
CA SER A 61 28.28 2.95 -10.64
C SER A 61 27.60 3.59 -11.86
N GLU A 62 26.78 4.62 -11.65
CA GLU A 62 26.15 5.38 -12.73
C GLU A 62 27.16 6.22 -13.50
N GLN A 63 28.12 6.83 -12.82
CA GLN A 63 29.21 7.56 -13.47
C GLN A 63 30.09 6.63 -14.32
N ARG A 64 30.43 5.43 -13.82
CA ARG A 64 31.19 4.42 -14.59
C ARG A 64 30.42 3.96 -15.83
N LYS A 65 29.13 3.68 -15.70
CA LYS A 65 28.28 3.33 -16.86
C LYS A 65 28.18 4.47 -17.86
N LYS A 66 28.09 5.72 -17.38
CA LYS A 66 28.02 6.88 -18.26
C LYS A 66 29.34 7.11 -19.01
N SER A 67 30.49 6.94 -18.36
CA SER A 67 31.80 7.03 -19.02
C SER A 67 32.03 5.88 -20.00
N GLU A 68 31.58 4.67 -19.69
CA GLU A 68 31.65 3.50 -20.59
C GLU A 68 30.79 3.71 -21.84
N LEU A 69 29.58 4.27 -21.68
CA LEU A 69 28.71 4.62 -22.81
C LEU A 69 29.27 5.77 -23.65
N GLN A 70 29.93 6.75 -23.03
CA GLN A 70 30.58 7.85 -23.76
C GLN A 70 31.80 7.34 -24.55
N ALA A 71 32.65 6.51 -23.95
CA ALA A 71 33.77 5.87 -24.64
C ALA A 71 33.30 4.98 -25.80
N ALA A 72 32.20 4.23 -25.64
CA ALA A 72 31.63 3.42 -26.72
C ALA A 72 30.96 4.25 -27.84
N SER A 73 30.60 5.52 -27.57
CA SER A 73 29.98 6.41 -28.55
C SER A 73 30.99 7.19 -29.40
N GLU A 74 32.22 7.36 -28.92
CA GLU A 74 33.29 8.05 -29.67
C GLU A 74 33.86 7.20 -30.82
N ASP A 75 33.64 5.87 -30.81
CA ASP A 75 34.07 4.93 -31.88
C ASP A 75 33.03 4.73 -33.01
N LYS A 76 31.87 5.39 -32.98
CA LYS A 76 30.71 5.09 -33.85
C LYS A 76 30.21 6.28 -34.70
N ASN A 77 31.03 7.31 -34.91
CA ASN A 77 30.64 8.46 -35.75
C ASN A 77 31.26 8.40 -37.16
N LEU A 78 30.95 7.35 -37.92
CA LEU A 78 31.07 7.32 -39.38
C LEU A 78 29.97 6.41 -39.93
N GLU A 79 29.36 6.86 -41.03
CA GLU A 79 28.31 6.20 -41.85
C GLU A 79 26.85 6.32 -41.39
N SER A 80 26.15 7.31 -41.97
CA SER A 80 24.78 7.12 -42.44
C SER A 80 24.67 7.68 -43.86
N SER A 81 24.75 6.76 -44.82
CA SER A 81 24.62 6.96 -46.27
C SER A 81 23.21 7.40 -46.66
N GLU A 82 23.15 8.39 -47.54
CA GLU A 82 21.95 8.87 -48.22
C GLU A 82 21.61 7.96 -49.40
N HIS A 83 20.47 7.26 -49.36
CA HIS A 83 19.88 6.65 -50.56
C HIS A 83 18.36 6.81 -50.57
N ALA A 84 17.86 7.61 -51.51
CA ALA A 84 16.49 7.53 -51.99
C ALA A 84 16.51 7.72 -53.51
N SER A 85 16.17 6.64 -54.24
CA SER A 85 16.14 6.57 -55.69
C SER A 85 14.77 6.93 -56.28
N ASN A 86 14.82 7.39 -57.53
CA ASN A 86 13.74 7.93 -58.36
C ASN A 86 12.62 6.92 -58.74
N SER A 87 11.38 7.42 -58.89
CA SER A 87 10.49 7.04 -60.01
C SER A 87 9.38 8.07 -60.22
N ALA A 88 9.14 8.41 -61.49
CA ALA A 88 8.19 9.42 -61.95
C ALA A 88 6.86 8.79 -62.40
N LYS A 89 5.72 9.40 -62.03
CA LYS A 89 4.47 9.50 -62.83
C LYS A 89 3.46 10.45 -62.18
N GLU A 90 2.74 11.17 -63.03
CA GLU A 90 1.94 12.37 -62.75
C GLU A 90 0.63 12.09 -62.01
N THR A 91 0.71 12.19 -60.69
CA THR A 91 -0.07 13.07 -59.79
C THR A 91 0.74 13.04 -58.50
N PRO A 92 0.96 14.16 -57.77
CA PRO A 92 1.50 14.03 -56.44
C PRO A 92 0.43 13.34 -55.59
N ASP A 93 0.48 12.01 -55.52
CA ASP A 93 -0.23 11.26 -54.49
C ASP A 93 0.56 11.56 -53.21
N ILE A 94 0.24 12.71 -52.59
CA ILE A 94 0.92 13.23 -51.41
C ILE A 94 0.60 12.27 -50.26
N THR A 95 1.36 11.18 -50.17
CA THR A 95 1.33 10.32 -49.00
C THR A 95 2.08 11.05 -47.89
N PHE A 96 1.33 11.70 -47.00
CA PHE A 96 1.91 12.27 -45.78
C PHE A 96 2.55 11.13 -44.98
N GLY A 97 3.85 11.29 -44.67
CA GLY A 97 4.59 10.33 -43.86
C GLY A 97 3.82 9.97 -42.59
N THR A 98 3.86 8.69 -42.20
CA THR A 98 3.09 8.22 -41.05
C THR A 98 3.64 8.85 -39.77
N LEU A 99 2.88 9.73 -39.14
CA LEU A 99 3.26 10.32 -37.86
C LEU A 99 2.76 9.44 -36.72
N LEU A 100 3.68 8.98 -35.87
CA LEU A 100 3.36 8.24 -34.65
C LEU A 100 3.16 9.23 -33.50
N LEU A 101 1.90 9.42 -33.07
CA LEU A 101 1.58 10.26 -31.92
C LEU A 101 1.22 9.36 -30.73
N GLY A 102 2.24 8.94 -29.99
CA GLY A 102 2.09 7.98 -28.91
C GLY A 102 1.71 6.60 -29.43
N GLU A 103 0.52 6.09 -29.08
CA GLU A 103 0.00 4.80 -29.53
C GLU A 103 -0.81 4.93 -30.86
N ASP A 104 -1.22 6.14 -31.23
CA ASP A 104 -2.06 6.40 -32.39
C ASP A 104 -1.22 6.70 -33.64
N LYS A 105 -1.69 6.21 -34.78
CA LYS A 105 -0.99 6.38 -36.07
C LYS A 105 -1.78 7.35 -36.93
N PHE A 106 -1.13 8.42 -37.36
CA PHE A 106 -1.71 9.34 -38.34
C PHE A 106 -1.24 8.92 -39.72
N THR A 107 -2.16 8.45 -40.57
CA THR A 107 -1.85 7.99 -41.94
C THR A 107 -2.88 8.59 -42.89
N ASN A 108 -2.44 9.19 -44.00
CA ASN A 108 -3.31 9.76 -45.04
C ASN A 108 -4.42 10.68 -44.47
N GLY A 109 -4.04 11.65 -43.63
CA GLY A 109 -4.98 12.64 -43.08
C GLY A 109 -5.97 12.12 -42.03
N GLN A 110 -5.94 10.82 -41.69
CA GLN A 110 -6.83 10.22 -40.70
C GLN A 110 -6.07 9.68 -39.49
N LEU A 111 -6.57 9.99 -38.30
CA LEU A 111 -6.07 9.45 -37.03
C LEU A 111 -6.61 8.02 -36.83
N LYS A 112 -5.76 7.02 -37.06
CA LYS A 112 -6.06 5.64 -36.71
C LYS A 112 -5.71 5.41 -35.23
N LYS A 113 -6.76 5.36 -34.40
CA LYS A 113 -6.63 5.05 -32.98
C LYS A 113 -6.03 3.66 -32.81
N SER A 114 -5.07 3.56 -31.89
CA SER A 114 -4.48 2.29 -31.50
C SER A 114 -5.59 1.34 -31.03
N SER A 115 -5.55 0.09 -31.51
CA SER A 115 -6.49 -0.91 -31.02
C SER A 115 -6.21 -1.17 -29.54
N LYS A 116 -7.26 -1.32 -28.71
CA LYS A 116 -7.15 -1.68 -27.29
C LYS A 116 -6.04 -2.72 -27.07
N ARG A 117 -5.24 -2.49 -26.03
CA ARG A 117 -4.09 -3.35 -25.67
C ARG A 117 -4.50 -4.83 -25.70
N LYS A 118 -3.87 -5.59 -26.59
CA LYS A 118 -4.07 -7.05 -26.67
C LYS A 118 -3.35 -7.70 -25.49
N GLY A 119 -4.09 -8.49 -24.72
CA GLY A 119 -3.54 -9.32 -23.65
C GLY A 119 -4.30 -9.21 -22.31
N PRO A 120 -4.01 -10.10 -21.35
CA PRO A 120 -4.65 -10.08 -20.05
C PRO A 120 -4.33 -8.79 -19.29
N THR A 121 -5.36 -8.02 -18.94
CA THR A 121 -5.20 -6.79 -18.15
C THR A 121 -5.08 -7.09 -16.65
N ASP A 122 -5.62 -8.22 -16.19
CA ASP A 122 -5.54 -8.62 -14.77
C ASP A 122 -4.40 -9.61 -14.49
N VAL A 123 -3.90 -9.58 -13.26
CA VAL A 123 -2.80 -10.39 -12.75
C VAL A 123 -3.14 -11.89 -12.78
N TYR A 124 -4.38 -12.27 -12.45
CA TYR A 124 -4.82 -13.66 -12.55
C TYR A 124 -4.84 -14.13 -14.01
N GLY A 125 -5.32 -13.28 -14.91
CA GLY A 125 -5.31 -13.55 -16.35
C GLY A 125 -3.91 -13.68 -16.91
N ALA A 126 -2.97 -12.83 -16.48
CA ALA A 126 -1.57 -12.91 -16.87
C ALA A 126 -0.91 -14.21 -16.39
N MET A 127 -1.21 -14.67 -15.17
CA MET A 127 -0.71 -15.95 -14.65
C MET A 127 -1.26 -17.12 -15.47
N LYS A 128 -2.58 -17.14 -15.74
CA LYS A 128 -3.21 -18.19 -16.56
C LYS A 128 -2.66 -18.22 -17.99
N HIS A 129 -2.40 -17.06 -18.57
CA HIS A 129 -1.80 -16.97 -19.90
C HIS A 129 -0.38 -17.54 -19.93
N LEU A 130 0.41 -17.29 -18.88
CA LEU A 130 1.75 -17.85 -18.73
C LEU A 130 1.70 -19.38 -18.60
N GLU A 131 0.79 -19.90 -17.77
CA GLU A 131 0.55 -21.34 -17.63
C GLU A 131 0.13 -21.98 -18.96
N ALA A 132 -0.79 -21.34 -19.70
CA ALA A 132 -1.20 -21.80 -21.02
C ALA A 132 -0.05 -21.77 -22.04
N LYS A 133 0.80 -20.73 -22.01
CA LYS A 133 1.99 -20.63 -22.87
C LYS A 133 2.98 -21.75 -22.57
N ARG A 134 3.23 -22.05 -21.30
CA ARG A 134 4.09 -23.18 -20.89
C ARG A 134 3.53 -24.52 -21.32
N ALA A 135 2.26 -24.78 -21.04
CA ALA A 135 1.59 -26.00 -21.46
C ALA A 135 1.58 -26.17 -23.00
N ARG A 136 1.63 -25.06 -23.75
CA ARG A 136 1.78 -25.10 -25.21
C ARG A 136 3.21 -25.43 -25.63
N ILE A 137 4.22 -24.81 -25.01
CA ILE A 137 5.63 -25.05 -25.31
C ILE A 137 6.01 -26.50 -24.96
N GLU A 138 5.52 -27.02 -23.83
CA GLU A 138 5.79 -28.39 -23.36
C GLU A 138 5.38 -29.48 -24.36
N LYS A 139 4.36 -29.22 -25.20
CA LYS A 139 3.87 -30.16 -26.23
C LYS A 139 4.77 -30.30 -27.46
N TYR A 140 5.75 -29.41 -27.66
CA TYR A 140 6.65 -29.46 -28.81
C TYR A 140 7.95 -30.20 -28.50
N ASP A 141 8.65 -30.62 -29.55
CA ASP A 141 9.97 -31.25 -29.49
C ASP A 141 11.04 -30.26 -28.99
N GLU A 142 12.16 -30.76 -28.46
CA GLU A 142 13.21 -29.92 -27.85
C GLU A 142 13.85 -28.92 -28.81
N GLU A 143 14.00 -29.28 -30.09
CA GLU A 143 14.53 -28.39 -31.13
C GLU A 143 13.58 -27.21 -31.40
N LYS A 144 12.27 -27.51 -31.52
CA LYS A 144 11.23 -26.49 -31.71
C LYS A 144 11.08 -25.61 -30.46
N LYS A 145 11.24 -26.18 -29.26
CA LYS A 145 11.25 -25.43 -28.00
C LYS A 145 12.34 -24.36 -28.00
N LYS A 146 13.57 -24.73 -28.35
CA LYS A 146 14.71 -23.78 -28.42
C LYS A 146 14.47 -22.68 -29.45
N GLN A 147 14.00 -23.03 -30.64
CA GLN A 147 13.65 -22.03 -31.67
C GLN A 147 12.55 -21.06 -31.21
N ILE A 148 11.52 -21.57 -30.54
CA ILE A 148 10.44 -20.74 -29.99
C ILE A 148 10.99 -19.82 -28.89
N GLU A 149 11.82 -20.34 -27.98
CA GLU A 149 12.43 -19.54 -26.91
C GLU A 149 13.32 -18.44 -27.46
N GLU A 150 14.19 -18.75 -28.43
CA GLU A 150 15.02 -17.76 -29.12
C GLU A 150 14.16 -16.69 -29.78
N SER A 151 13.16 -17.10 -30.56
CA SER A 151 12.24 -16.14 -31.18
C SER A 151 11.53 -15.27 -30.13
N ASP A 152 11.01 -15.85 -29.05
CA ASP A 152 10.33 -15.14 -27.97
C ASP A 152 11.24 -14.12 -27.27
N THR A 153 12.53 -14.45 -27.10
CA THR A 153 13.49 -13.53 -26.49
C THR A 153 13.73 -12.31 -27.37
N TRP A 154 13.89 -12.49 -28.68
CA TRP A 154 14.05 -11.38 -29.62
C TRP A 154 12.79 -10.52 -29.72
N HIS A 155 11.61 -11.15 -29.79
CA HIS A 155 10.33 -10.43 -29.78
C HIS A 155 10.16 -9.63 -28.49
N ARG A 156 10.53 -10.19 -27.34
CA ARG A 156 10.49 -9.49 -26.05
C ARG A 156 11.42 -8.28 -26.04
N VAL A 157 12.65 -8.40 -26.53
CA VAL A 157 13.61 -7.30 -26.62
C VAL A 157 13.05 -6.19 -27.52
N LEU A 158 12.51 -6.55 -28.68
CA LEU A 158 11.90 -5.61 -29.61
C LEU A 158 10.72 -4.85 -28.97
N LEU A 159 9.80 -5.56 -28.31
CA LEU A 159 8.65 -4.94 -27.63
C LEU A 159 9.09 -4.04 -26.46
N GLN A 160 10.16 -4.43 -25.76
CA GLN A 160 10.72 -3.63 -24.68
C GLN A 160 11.39 -2.36 -25.22
N ALA A 161 12.07 -2.43 -26.38
CA ALA A 161 12.64 -1.28 -27.07
C ALA A 161 11.56 -0.33 -27.61
N GLU A 162 10.42 -0.87 -28.07
CA GLU A 162 9.21 -0.09 -28.41
C GLU A 162 8.61 0.62 -27.17
N GLY A 163 8.99 0.20 -25.95
CA GLY A 163 8.51 0.79 -24.70
C GLY A 163 7.29 0.08 -24.10
N LYS A 164 6.86 -1.07 -24.64
CA LYS A 164 5.79 -1.88 -24.06
C LYS A 164 6.26 -2.59 -22.80
N LYS A 165 5.53 -2.41 -21.70
CA LYS A 165 5.82 -3.02 -20.40
C LYS A 165 5.25 -4.45 -20.34
N LEU A 166 6.09 -5.44 -20.57
CA LEU A 166 5.71 -6.86 -20.50
C LEU A 166 5.66 -7.36 -19.04
N GLN A 167 4.57 -8.01 -18.64
CA GLN A 167 4.34 -8.48 -17.26
C GLN A 167 4.27 -10.01 -17.16
N ASP A 168 5.31 -10.70 -17.64
CA ASP A 168 5.30 -12.17 -17.79
C ASP A 168 6.17 -12.89 -16.74
N ASN A 169 6.58 -12.20 -15.67
CA ASN A 169 7.43 -12.79 -14.63
C ASN A 169 6.59 -13.46 -13.54
N GLU A 170 6.58 -14.79 -13.49
CA GLU A 170 5.79 -15.56 -12.50
C GLU A 170 6.00 -15.15 -11.04
N LYS A 171 7.26 -15.00 -10.62
CA LYS A 171 7.59 -14.64 -9.24
C LYS A 171 7.01 -13.28 -8.88
N LEU A 172 6.93 -12.37 -9.86
CA LEU A 172 6.38 -11.03 -9.67
C LEU A 172 4.85 -11.08 -9.69
N LEU A 173 4.25 -11.82 -10.62
CA LEU A 173 2.80 -12.05 -10.68
C LEU A 173 2.28 -12.65 -9.37
N LYS A 174 2.88 -13.75 -8.89
CA LYS A 174 2.54 -14.37 -7.59
C LYS A 174 2.66 -13.39 -6.41
N LYS A 175 3.70 -12.54 -6.40
CA LYS A 175 3.84 -11.49 -5.37
C LYS A 175 2.73 -10.44 -5.46
N THR A 176 2.38 -10.01 -6.67
CA THR A 176 1.30 -9.02 -6.87
C THR A 176 -0.07 -9.59 -6.50
N MET A 177 -0.35 -10.87 -6.79
CA MET A 177 -1.56 -11.56 -6.33
C MET A 177 -1.66 -11.52 -4.80
N LYS A 178 -0.59 -11.96 -4.11
CA LYS A 178 -0.53 -11.94 -2.63
C LYS A 178 -0.69 -10.53 -2.06
N ARG A 179 -0.20 -9.49 -2.74
CA ARG A 179 -0.40 -8.09 -2.31
C ARG A 179 -1.87 -7.69 -2.44
N LYS A 180 -2.50 -7.95 -3.59
CA LYS A 180 -3.93 -7.68 -3.81
C LYS A 180 -4.79 -8.42 -2.77
N GLU A 181 -4.52 -9.69 -2.52
CA GLU A 181 -5.23 -10.47 -1.49
C GLU A 181 -5.08 -9.85 -0.09
N LYS A 182 -3.87 -9.45 0.29
CA LYS A 182 -3.63 -8.78 1.59
C LYS A 182 -4.38 -7.46 1.70
N GLU A 183 -4.44 -6.69 0.62
CA GLU A 183 -5.20 -5.44 0.57
C GLU A 183 -6.71 -5.71 0.75
N LYS A 184 -7.26 -6.70 0.06
CA LYS A 184 -8.66 -7.11 0.22
C LYS A 184 -8.95 -7.67 1.62
N LYS A 185 -8.01 -8.39 2.23
CA LYS A 185 -8.14 -8.84 3.64
C LYS A 185 -8.18 -7.65 4.59
N LYS A 186 -7.28 -6.67 4.43
CA LYS A 186 -7.28 -5.43 5.24
C LYS A 186 -8.59 -4.66 5.09
N SER A 187 -9.08 -4.49 3.87
CA SER A 187 -10.34 -3.79 3.64
C SER A 187 -11.52 -4.54 4.24
N SER A 188 -11.59 -5.87 4.09
CA SER A 188 -12.63 -6.69 4.71
C SER A 188 -12.63 -6.57 6.24
N ILE A 189 -11.46 -6.62 6.88
CA ILE A 189 -11.34 -6.43 8.34
C ILE A 189 -11.82 -5.04 8.74
N ALA A 190 -11.35 -3.98 8.06
CA ALA A 190 -11.76 -2.61 8.35
C ALA A 190 -13.28 -2.41 8.22
N TRP A 191 -13.91 -3.01 7.21
CA TRP A 191 -15.36 -2.97 7.04
C TRP A 191 -16.11 -3.74 8.14
N LYS A 192 -15.60 -4.91 8.54
CA LYS A 192 -16.16 -5.67 9.67
C LYS A 192 -16.05 -4.89 10.98
N GLU A 193 -14.94 -4.20 11.22
CA GLU A 193 -14.74 -3.35 12.40
C GLU A 193 -15.69 -2.16 12.40
N ARG A 194 -15.86 -1.48 11.25
CA ARG A 194 -16.85 -0.39 11.12
C ARG A 194 -18.26 -0.88 11.43
N HIS A 195 -18.65 -2.03 10.88
CA HIS A 195 -19.97 -2.61 11.14
C HIS A 195 -20.16 -2.93 12.63
N LYS A 196 -19.15 -3.55 13.26
CA LYS A 196 -19.16 -3.80 14.72
C LYS A 196 -19.28 -2.50 15.52
N SER A 197 -18.55 -1.46 15.15
CA SER A 197 -18.61 -0.15 15.81
C SER A 197 -20.00 0.49 15.69
N VAL A 198 -20.63 0.42 14.51
CA VAL A 198 -22.01 0.88 14.30
C VAL A 198 -22.99 0.09 15.17
N GLN A 199 -22.90 -1.24 15.17
CA GLN A 199 -23.74 -2.09 16.02
C GLN A 199 -23.56 -1.81 17.51
N GLN A 200 -22.31 -1.64 17.97
CA GLN A 200 -22.02 -1.25 19.35
C GLN A 200 -22.58 0.13 19.68
N GLY A 201 -22.45 1.11 18.78
CA GLY A 201 -23.03 2.44 18.94
C GLY A 201 -24.55 2.41 19.08
N LEU A 202 -25.23 1.61 18.26
CA LEU A 202 -26.67 1.39 18.35
C LEU A 202 -27.06 0.71 19.67
N ALA A 203 -26.37 -0.37 20.04
CA ALA A 203 -26.62 -1.10 21.29
C ALA A 203 -26.41 -0.21 22.53
N LEU A 204 -25.36 0.63 22.55
CA LEU A 204 -25.11 1.57 23.64
C LEU A 204 -26.22 2.63 23.74
N ARG A 205 -26.70 3.16 22.61
CA ARG A 205 -27.84 4.10 22.60
C ARG A 205 -29.11 3.44 23.12
N GLN A 206 -29.39 2.21 22.70
CA GLN A 206 -30.53 1.43 23.20
C GLN A 206 -30.42 1.14 24.69
N LYS A 207 -29.25 0.71 25.19
CA LYS A 207 -28.99 0.50 26.63
C LYS A 207 -29.22 1.78 27.44
N LYS A 208 -28.66 2.92 27.01
CA LYS A 208 -28.90 4.22 27.65
C LYS A 208 -30.39 4.58 27.69
N ARG A 209 -31.15 4.30 26.62
CA ARG A 209 -32.59 4.53 26.59
C ARG A 209 -33.32 3.62 27.59
N GLN A 210 -32.98 2.34 27.63
CA GLN A 210 -33.55 1.38 28.59
C GLN A 210 -33.26 1.80 30.04
N GLU A 211 -32.02 2.14 30.36
CA GLU A 211 -31.62 2.64 31.69
C GLU A 211 -32.38 3.92 32.07
N ASN A 212 -32.54 4.87 31.14
CA ASN A 212 -33.30 6.09 31.39
C ASN A 212 -34.80 5.82 31.61
N LEU A 213 -35.39 4.88 30.86
CA LEU A 213 -36.78 4.46 31.05
C LEU A 213 -36.97 3.71 32.38
N GLN A 214 -36.01 2.85 32.76
CA GLN A 214 -36.01 2.18 34.06
C GLN A 214 -35.93 3.20 35.20
N LYS A 215 -34.98 4.15 35.15
CA LYS A 215 -34.87 5.25 36.14
C LYS A 215 -36.17 6.05 36.26
N ARG A 216 -36.84 6.35 35.14
CA ARG A 216 -38.16 7.01 35.14
C ARG A 216 -39.26 6.14 35.75
N ARG A 217 -39.24 4.82 35.52
CA ARG A 217 -40.19 3.89 36.11
C ARG A 217 -40.00 3.78 37.63
N ASP A 218 -38.74 3.68 38.07
CA ASP A 218 -38.38 3.55 39.47
C ASP A 218 -38.68 4.83 40.25
N SER A 219 -38.43 6.02 39.68
CA SER A 219 -38.80 7.30 40.30
C SER A 219 -40.32 7.48 40.43
N LYS A 220 -41.10 6.99 39.46
CA LYS A 220 -42.58 6.95 39.56
C LYS A 220 -43.05 6.00 40.66
N LYS A 221 -42.35 4.88 40.84
CA LYS A 221 -42.66 3.88 41.88
C LYS A 221 -42.28 4.38 43.27
N SER A 222 -41.18 5.14 43.40
CA SER A 222 -40.76 5.75 44.67
C SER A 222 -41.66 6.92 45.09
N THR A 223 -42.09 7.78 44.16
CA THR A 223 -43.05 8.87 44.46
C THR A 223 -44.43 8.37 44.89
N LYS A 224 -44.91 7.24 44.34
CA LYS A 224 -46.11 6.55 44.86
C LYS A 224 -45.91 5.99 46.28
N LYS A 225 -44.67 5.69 46.68
CA LYS A 225 -44.34 5.15 48.02
C LYS A 225 -43.99 6.25 49.03
N SER A 226 -43.57 7.43 48.58
CA SER A 226 -43.21 8.59 49.40
C SER A 226 -44.30 9.68 49.48
N GLY A 227 -45.48 9.48 48.88
CA GLY A 227 -46.63 10.37 48.96
C GLY A 227 -47.27 10.50 50.35
N LYS A 228 -46.63 9.99 51.40
CA LYS A 228 -47.05 10.18 52.79
C LYS A 228 -45.84 10.70 53.57
N LYS A 229 -45.84 12.01 53.84
CA LYS A 229 -44.88 12.84 54.62
C LYS A 229 -43.85 13.64 53.79
N SER A 230 -44.18 14.90 53.51
CA SER A 230 -43.46 16.01 54.14
C SER A 230 -44.11 17.34 53.77
N ASP A 231 -44.77 17.92 54.77
CA ASP A 231 -45.27 19.28 54.83
C ASP A 231 -44.18 20.33 54.52
N LYS A 232 -44.59 21.32 53.72
CA LYS A 232 -44.35 22.77 53.88
C LYS A 232 -43.10 23.17 54.70
N LYS A 233 -42.00 23.53 54.02
CA LYS A 233 -40.95 24.38 54.62
C LYS A 233 -40.34 25.37 53.63
N SER A 234 -40.87 26.60 53.71
CA SER A 234 -40.24 27.92 53.52
C SER A 234 -39.20 28.11 52.42
N LYS A 235 -39.60 28.87 51.38
CA LYS A 235 -38.71 29.64 50.51
C LYS A 235 -37.93 30.68 51.34
N LYS A 236 -36.60 30.71 51.25
CA LYS A 236 -35.77 31.89 51.58
C LYS A 236 -35.17 32.45 50.28
N PRO A 237 -35.15 33.78 50.07
CA PRO A 237 -34.63 34.39 48.84
C PRO A 237 -33.09 34.42 48.83
N LYS A 238 -32.50 34.40 47.64
CA LYS A 238 -31.04 34.51 47.40
C LYS A 238 -30.58 35.97 47.56
N PRO A 239 -29.38 36.24 48.12
CA PRO A 239 -28.85 37.59 48.22
C PRO A 239 -28.36 38.11 46.87
N SER A 240 -28.77 39.32 46.52
CA SER A 240 -28.29 40.10 45.38
C SER A 240 -26.84 40.52 45.58
N LYS A 241 -25.94 40.19 44.64
CA LYS A 241 -24.61 40.82 44.56
C LYS A 241 -24.76 42.21 43.93
N LYS A 242 -24.38 43.24 44.70
CA LYS A 242 -24.15 44.60 44.20
C LYS A 242 -22.90 44.65 43.31
N LYS A 243 -22.90 45.65 42.43
CA LYS A 243 -21.84 46.07 41.49
C LYS A 243 -20.44 46.01 42.07
#